data_AF-A0A7I8X9G9-F1
#
_entry.id   AF-A0A7I8X9G9-F1
#
_cell.length_a   1.000
_cell.length_b   1.000
_cell.length_c   1.000
_cell.angle_alpha   90.00
_cell.angle_beta   90.00
_cell.angle_gamma   90.00
#
_symmetry.space_group_name_H-M   'P 1'
#
loop_
_entity.id
_entity.type
_entity.pdbx_description
1 polymer ?
#
loop_
_entity_poly.entity_id
_entity_poly.type
_entity_poly.pdbx_seq_one_letter_code
_entity_poly.pdbx_strand_id
1 'polypeptide(L)'
;MYSTVLCKESEEYRVYLPLRASEAASAGLCIPAFVMLVYTAVTRKERVITSSLHFNFKLLLYNIWFIVASQLLFDIGSCFYMIWRLTFLSDYCSNIFTVWECFLIRGPILWAIPAMTLAHAAALLERTLATRCSEDYERRGKCMGMMTMIGLWVVGAVIDYNIFAVDNMFGKLAYCNATVPENQGRVRKMLTCLLPLELLITAGDIGLWWINRRDQKQTSCFRIYTDYSLSKSFQKSENYLTSRLVLPISLIHSAFYLVYLTLSSSFRSAYGYDSDPKAFMVGIMLVNGVLTIGITTCIITYLWCIRKMENDRRLRELEHGSKKNTEIYFKMLNSQIK
;
A
#
# COMPACT_ATOMS: atom_id res chain seq x y z
N MET A 1 12.67 -42.81 1.19
CA MET A 1 11.50 -42.76 2.10
C MET A 1 10.94 -41.34 2.25
N TYR A 2 11.76 -40.30 2.43
CA TYR A 2 11.29 -38.90 2.51
C TYR A 2 10.61 -38.40 1.21
N SER A 3 11.16 -38.76 0.04
CA SER A 3 10.58 -38.32 -1.25
C SER A 3 9.19 -38.89 -1.51
N THR A 4 8.93 -40.16 -1.18
CA THR A 4 7.63 -40.80 -1.40
C THR A 4 6.52 -40.22 -0.53
N VAL A 5 6.83 -39.80 0.69
CA VAL A 5 5.87 -39.12 1.58
C VAL A 5 5.51 -37.74 1.03
N LEU A 6 6.52 -36.96 0.61
CA LEU A 6 6.31 -35.63 0.05
C LEU A 6 5.53 -35.65 -1.27
N CYS A 7 5.77 -36.66 -2.13
CA CYS A 7 4.98 -36.85 -3.34
C CYS A 7 3.50 -37.07 -3.02
N LYS A 8 3.20 -37.87 -1.99
CA LYS A 8 1.83 -38.17 -1.57
C LYS A 8 1.13 -36.91 -1.03
N GLU A 9 1.81 -36.12 -0.20
CA GLU A 9 1.27 -34.85 0.30
C GLU A 9 0.98 -33.86 -0.84
N SER A 10 1.91 -33.73 -1.79
CA SER A 10 1.73 -32.87 -2.98
C SER A 10 0.49 -33.27 -3.80
N GLU A 11 0.26 -34.57 -3.96
CA GLU A 11 -0.94 -35.10 -4.62
C GLU A 11 -2.24 -34.78 -3.84
N GLU A 12 -2.20 -34.86 -2.51
CA GLU A 12 -3.34 -34.47 -1.68
C GLU A 12 -3.68 -32.98 -1.86
N TYR A 13 -2.67 -32.10 -1.94
CA TYR A 13 -2.88 -30.68 -2.26
C TYR A 13 -3.48 -30.46 -3.64
N ARG A 14 -3.08 -31.25 -4.64
CA ARG A 14 -3.59 -31.14 -6.01
C ARG A 14 -5.08 -31.44 -6.11
N VAL A 15 -5.54 -32.47 -5.41
CA VAL A 15 -6.94 -32.91 -5.44
C VAL A 15 -7.82 -32.06 -4.52
N TYR A 16 -7.23 -31.29 -3.59
CA TYR A 16 -7.97 -30.50 -2.63
C TYR A 16 -8.69 -29.29 -3.26
N LEU A 17 -9.98 -29.48 -3.55
CA LEU A 17 -10.84 -28.50 -4.20
C LEU A 17 -10.87 -27.12 -3.51
N PRO A 18 -10.95 -27.00 -2.17
CA PRO A 18 -11.02 -25.70 -1.50
C PRO A 18 -9.82 -24.81 -1.81
N LEU A 19 -8.62 -25.40 -1.94
CA LEU A 19 -7.39 -24.67 -2.24
C LEU A 19 -7.39 -24.15 -3.69
N ARG A 20 -7.82 -24.97 -4.66
CA ARG A 20 -7.97 -24.52 -6.05
C ARG A 20 -9.01 -23.42 -6.19
N ALA A 21 -10.12 -23.54 -5.47
CA ALA A 21 -11.15 -22.52 -5.43
C ALA A 21 -10.63 -21.20 -4.83
N SER A 22 -9.82 -21.25 -3.76
CA SER A 22 -9.22 -20.05 -3.18
C SER A 22 -8.17 -19.39 -4.09
N GLU A 23 -7.37 -20.17 -4.85
CA GLU A 23 -6.44 -19.63 -5.87
C GLU A 23 -7.22 -18.93 -6.99
N ALA A 24 -8.26 -19.57 -7.52
CA ALA A 24 -9.09 -18.99 -8.57
C ALA A 24 -9.82 -17.72 -8.10
N ALA A 25 -10.34 -17.72 -6.87
CA ALA A 25 -10.97 -16.56 -6.26
C ALA A 25 -9.98 -15.40 -6.07
N SER A 26 -8.75 -15.69 -5.60
CA SER A 26 -7.69 -14.70 -5.41
C SER A 26 -7.30 -14.06 -6.75
N ALA A 27 -7.07 -14.87 -7.79
CA ALA A 27 -6.82 -14.38 -9.14
C ALA A 27 -7.97 -13.51 -9.67
N GLY A 28 -9.21 -13.96 -9.48
CA GLY A 28 -10.42 -13.22 -9.89
C GLY A 28 -10.55 -11.85 -9.21
N LEU A 29 -10.10 -11.71 -7.96
CA LEU A 29 -10.06 -10.43 -7.24
C LEU A 29 -8.90 -9.53 -7.68
N CYS A 30 -7.71 -10.10 -7.91
CA CYS A 30 -6.51 -9.34 -8.25
C CYS A 30 -6.53 -8.76 -9.67
N ILE A 31 -7.12 -9.46 -10.65
CA ILE A 31 -7.13 -9.00 -12.05
C ILE A 31 -7.85 -7.63 -12.21
N PRO A 32 -9.09 -7.43 -11.74
CA PRO A 32 -9.75 -6.13 -11.82
C PRO A 32 -8.97 -5.03 -11.09
N ALA A 33 -8.41 -5.34 -9.92
CA ALA A 33 -7.61 -4.41 -9.15
C ALA A 33 -6.37 -3.94 -9.93
N PHE A 34 -5.67 -4.87 -10.59
CA PHE A 34 -4.51 -4.56 -11.42
C PHE A 34 -4.88 -3.72 -12.64
N VAL A 35 -5.97 -4.06 -13.35
CA VAL A 35 -6.46 -3.27 -14.48
C VAL A 35 -6.78 -1.83 -14.05
N MET A 36 -7.47 -1.65 -12.92
CA MET A 36 -7.74 -0.32 -12.38
C MET A 36 -6.45 0.42 -12.00
N LEU A 37 -5.47 -0.27 -11.42
CA LEU A 37 -4.18 0.31 -11.07
C LEU A 37 -3.41 0.78 -12.32
N VAL A 38 -3.39 -0.01 -13.40
CA VAL A 38 -2.78 0.39 -14.68
C VAL A 38 -3.51 1.60 -15.26
N TYR A 39 -4.85 1.60 -15.22
CA TYR A 39 -5.66 2.75 -15.65
C TYR A 39 -5.30 4.04 -14.89
N THR A 40 -5.03 3.95 -13.57
CA THR A 40 -4.58 5.12 -12.80
C THR A 40 -3.23 5.64 -13.27
N ALA A 41 -2.30 4.77 -13.69
CA ALA A 41 -0.98 5.16 -14.15
C ALA A 41 -1.03 5.84 -15.53
N VAL A 42 -1.80 5.28 -16.46
CA VAL A 42 -1.97 5.83 -17.82
C VAL A 42 -2.63 7.21 -17.76
N THR A 43 -3.73 7.34 -17.01
CA THR A 43 -4.47 8.61 -16.92
C THR A 43 -3.84 9.64 -15.98
N ARG A 44 -2.69 9.34 -15.34
CA ARG A 44 -2.04 10.26 -14.37
C ARG A 44 -1.45 11.50 -15.01
N LYS A 45 -0.86 11.38 -16.21
CA LYS A 45 -0.18 12.49 -16.90
C LYS A 45 -1.15 13.52 -17.46
N GLU A 46 -2.36 13.09 -17.80
CA GLU A 46 -3.40 13.93 -18.40
C GLU A 46 -4.13 14.79 -17.35
N ARG A 47 -4.04 14.42 -16.06
CA ARG A 47 -4.78 15.11 -15.00
C ARG A 47 -3.98 16.26 -14.39
N VAL A 48 -4.59 17.44 -14.39
CA VAL A 48 -3.94 18.67 -13.88
C VAL A 48 -3.66 18.60 -12.37
N ILE A 49 -4.53 17.94 -11.60
CA ILE A 49 -4.40 17.79 -10.14
C ILE A 49 -3.16 17.00 -9.75
N THR A 50 -2.86 15.91 -10.46
CA THR A 50 -1.68 15.07 -10.19
C THR A 50 -0.40 15.77 -10.64
N SER A 51 -0.48 16.63 -11.66
CA SER A 51 0.62 17.48 -12.10
C SER A 51 0.96 18.58 -11.09
N SER A 52 -0.02 19.11 -10.35
CA SER A 52 0.18 20.18 -9.37
C SER A 52 0.68 19.72 -7.99
N LEU A 53 1.01 18.43 -7.82
CA LEU A 53 1.51 17.89 -6.54
C LEU A 53 3.02 18.10 -6.36
N HIS A 54 3.44 18.23 -5.09
CA HIS A 54 4.84 18.40 -4.71
C HIS A 54 5.69 17.20 -5.16
N PHE A 55 6.96 17.44 -5.44
CA PHE A 55 7.87 16.41 -5.94
C PHE A 55 8.00 15.22 -4.97
N ASN A 56 8.18 15.50 -3.67
CA ASN A 56 8.32 14.45 -2.66
C ASN A 56 7.07 13.58 -2.56
N PHE A 57 5.89 14.21 -2.61
CA PHE A 57 4.62 13.50 -2.56
C PHE A 57 4.38 12.67 -3.84
N LYS A 58 4.78 13.19 -5.02
CA LYS A 58 4.77 12.40 -6.27
C LYS A 58 5.67 11.18 -6.17
N LEU A 59 6.88 11.32 -5.63
CA LEU A 59 7.84 10.25 -5.44
C LEU A 59 7.28 9.16 -4.51
N LEU A 60 6.67 9.56 -3.39
CA LEU A 60 5.97 8.65 -2.49
C LEU A 60 4.83 7.89 -3.19
N LEU A 61 3.98 8.58 -3.95
CA LEU A 61 2.92 7.94 -4.74
C LEU A 61 3.45 6.94 -5.77
N TYR A 62 4.61 7.22 -6.39
CA TYR A 62 5.26 6.26 -7.29
C TYR A 62 5.74 5.00 -6.55
N ASN A 63 6.30 5.15 -5.34
CA ASN A 63 6.72 4.01 -4.53
C ASN A 63 5.52 3.17 -4.08
N ILE A 64 4.44 3.81 -3.61
CA ILE A 64 3.21 3.11 -3.24
C ILE A 64 2.64 2.36 -4.46
N TRP A 65 2.57 3.03 -5.62
CA TRP A 65 2.12 2.39 -6.86
C TRP A 65 2.98 1.19 -7.22
N PHE A 66 4.32 1.30 -7.11
CA PHE A 66 5.23 0.21 -7.40
C PHE A 66 5.00 -0.99 -6.48
N ILE A 67 4.91 -0.78 -5.16
CA ILE A 67 4.66 -1.82 -4.15
C ILE A 67 3.34 -2.55 -4.46
N VAL A 68 2.26 -1.80 -4.68
CA VAL A 68 0.94 -2.38 -4.97
C VAL A 68 0.92 -3.10 -6.32
N ALA A 69 1.56 -2.53 -7.34
CA ALA A 69 1.65 -3.14 -8.66
C ALA A 69 2.43 -4.46 -8.62
N SER A 70 3.57 -4.49 -7.92
CA SER A 70 4.33 -5.72 -7.73
C SER A 70 3.52 -6.77 -6.97
N GLN A 71 2.83 -6.38 -5.88
CA GLN A 71 2.04 -7.33 -5.11
C GLN A 71 0.95 -7.99 -5.97
N LEU A 72 0.16 -7.19 -6.70
CA LEU A 72 -0.91 -7.69 -7.55
C LEU A 72 -0.36 -8.53 -8.72
N LEU A 73 0.73 -8.10 -9.36
CA LEU A 73 1.32 -8.82 -10.48
C LEU A 73 1.87 -10.19 -10.06
N PHE A 74 2.61 -10.25 -8.95
CA PHE A 74 3.15 -11.50 -8.44
C PHE A 74 2.06 -12.41 -7.88
N ASP A 75 0.99 -11.87 -7.30
CA ASP A 75 -0.14 -12.69 -6.85
C ASP A 75 -0.91 -13.30 -8.03
N ILE A 76 -1.19 -12.50 -9.08
CA ILE A 76 -1.77 -12.99 -10.34
C ILE A 76 -0.87 -14.07 -10.94
N GLY A 77 0.41 -13.78 -11.12
CA GLY A 77 1.40 -14.70 -11.69
C GLY A 77 1.50 -16.00 -10.89
N SER A 78 1.52 -15.90 -9.57
CA SER A 78 1.53 -17.06 -8.68
C SER A 78 0.26 -17.90 -8.81
N CYS A 79 -0.93 -17.29 -8.78
CA CYS A 79 -2.18 -18.03 -8.88
C CYS A 79 -2.28 -18.75 -10.24
N PHE A 80 -1.92 -18.08 -11.34
CA PHE A 80 -1.88 -18.71 -12.66
C PHE A 80 -0.86 -19.84 -12.75
N TYR A 81 0.35 -19.63 -12.22
CA TYR A 81 1.39 -20.66 -12.21
C TYR A 81 0.96 -21.90 -11.41
N MET A 82 0.34 -21.69 -10.25
CA MET A 82 -0.19 -22.79 -9.42
C MET A 82 -1.33 -23.52 -10.13
N ILE A 83 -2.32 -22.81 -10.68
CA ILE A 83 -3.43 -23.43 -11.43
C ILE A 83 -2.90 -24.22 -12.63
N TRP A 84 -1.93 -23.65 -13.36
CA TRP A 84 -1.28 -24.32 -14.49
C TRP A 84 -0.61 -25.62 -14.06
N ARG A 85 0.27 -25.56 -13.05
CA ARG A 85 0.95 -26.76 -12.52
C ARG A 85 -0.04 -27.83 -12.07
N LEU A 86 -1.03 -27.46 -11.26
CA LEU A 86 -2.00 -28.40 -10.71
C LEU A 86 -2.91 -29.04 -11.78
N THR A 87 -3.08 -28.40 -12.94
CA THR A 87 -3.98 -28.87 -14.01
C THR A 87 -3.23 -29.64 -15.10
N PHE A 88 -2.03 -29.19 -15.48
CA PHE A 88 -1.31 -29.73 -16.64
C PHE A 88 -0.18 -30.70 -16.28
N LEU A 89 0.35 -30.67 -15.06
CA LEU A 89 1.32 -31.68 -14.60
C LEU A 89 0.57 -32.82 -13.89
N SER A 90 0.29 -33.88 -14.66
CA SER A 90 -0.45 -35.06 -14.21
C SER A 90 0.40 -36.10 -13.50
N ASP A 91 1.72 -36.09 -13.73
CA ASP A 91 2.62 -37.14 -13.24
C ASP A 91 2.73 -37.14 -11.72
N TYR A 92 2.69 -38.33 -11.13
CA TYR A 92 2.88 -38.51 -9.70
C TYR A 92 4.21 -37.89 -9.29
N CYS A 93 4.19 -37.03 -8.26
CA CYS A 93 5.37 -36.33 -7.73
C CYS A 93 5.90 -35.14 -8.56
N SER A 94 5.28 -34.81 -9.70
CA SER A 94 5.74 -33.68 -10.54
C SER A 94 5.42 -32.29 -9.97
N ASN A 95 4.57 -32.21 -8.94
CA ASN A 95 4.12 -30.96 -8.31
C ASN A 95 4.85 -30.60 -7.00
N ILE A 96 6.07 -31.13 -6.83
CA ILE A 96 6.96 -30.70 -5.75
C ILE A 96 7.63 -29.38 -6.13
N PHE A 97 7.74 -28.49 -5.15
CA PHE A 97 8.42 -27.22 -5.28
C PHE A 97 9.70 -27.21 -4.46
N THR A 98 10.65 -26.40 -4.89
CA THR A 98 11.80 -26.04 -4.04
C THR A 98 11.51 -24.75 -3.28
N VAL A 99 12.14 -24.58 -2.11
CA VAL A 99 11.98 -23.36 -1.30
C VAL A 99 12.34 -22.11 -2.11
N TRP A 100 13.41 -22.15 -2.91
CA TRP A 100 13.81 -21.01 -3.75
C TRP A 100 12.76 -20.64 -4.82
N GLU A 101 12.14 -21.62 -5.49
CA GLU A 101 11.06 -21.37 -6.46
C GLU A 101 9.90 -20.65 -5.79
N CYS A 102 9.51 -21.11 -4.60
CA CYS A 102 8.41 -20.52 -3.85
C CYS A 102 8.73 -19.14 -3.31
N PHE A 103 9.99 -18.92 -2.93
CA PHE A 103 10.45 -17.59 -2.57
C PHE A 103 10.38 -16.62 -3.75
N LEU A 104 10.76 -17.01 -4.96
CA LEU A 104 10.64 -16.13 -6.12
C LEU A 104 9.19 -15.80 -6.49
N ILE A 105 8.30 -16.77 -6.36
CA ILE A 105 6.91 -16.62 -6.78
C ILE A 105 6.09 -15.87 -5.72
N ARG A 106 6.16 -16.32 -4.46
CA ARG A 106 5.33 -15.81 -3.35
C ARG A 106 6.06 -14.81 -2.45
N GLY A 107 7.39 -14.74 -2.50
CA GLY A 107 8.19 -13.80 -1.70
C GLY A 107 7.84 -12.34 -1.95
N PRO A 108 7.71 -11.86 -3.20
CA PRO A 108 7.30 -10.48 -3.49
C PRO A 108 5.91 -10.11 -2.93
N ILE A 109 5.02 -11.08 -2.78
CA ILE A 109 3.70 -10.88 -2.16
C ILE A 109 3.86 -10.63 -0.65
N LEU A 110 4.68 -11.43 0.02
CA LEU A 110 4.93 -11.30 1.44
C LEU A 110 5.79 -10.04 1.75
N TRP A 111 6.72 -9.69 0.86
CA TRP A 111 7.50 -8.45 0.89
C TRP A 111 6.63 -7.18 0.90
N ALA A 112 5.55 -7.19 0.11
CA ALA A 112 4.67 -6.03 0.00
C ALA A 112 3.99 -5.68 1.34
N ILE A 113 3.85 -6.63 2.27
CA ILE A 113 3.23 -6.43 3.58
C ILE A 113 4.01 -5.37 4.39
N PRO A 114 5.26 -5.61 4.84
CA PRO A 114 6.02 -4.59 5.58
C PRO A 114 6.27 -3.33 4.73
N ALA A 115 6.46 -3.48 3.41
CA ALA A 115 6.66 -2.34 2.53
C ALA A 115 5.47 -1.36 2.54
N MET A 116 4.23 -1.85 2.57
CA MET A 116 3.03 -1.01 2.69
C MET A 116 3.00 -0.24 4.01
N THR A 117 3.30 -0.87 5.14
CA THR A 117 3.35 -0.18 6.45
C THR A 117 4.44 0.89 6.48
N LEU A 118 5.63 0.57 5.95
CA LEU A 118 6.72 1.56 5.87
C LEU A 118 6.37 2.72 4.94
N ALA A 119 5.71 2.44 3.81
CA ALA A 119 5.23 3.49 2.90
C ALA A 119 4.16 4.35 3.55
N HIS A 120 3.29 3.76 4.36
CA HIS A 120 2.29 4.49 5.12
C HIS A 120 2.92 5.39 6.19
N ALA A 121 3.91 4.87 6.92
CA ALA A 121 4.70 5.65 7.87
C ALA A 121 5.42 6.83 7.19
N ALA A 122 6.04 6.59 6.02
CA ALA A 122 6.69 7.63 5.23
C ALA A 122 5.68 8.69 4.76
N ALA A 123 4.46 8.29 4.40
CA ALA A 123 3.38 9.20 4.05
C ALA A 123 2.94 10.08 5.22
N LEU A 124 2.85 9.53 6.42
CA LEU A 124 2.55 10.29 7.62
C LEU A 124 3.69 11.26 7.97
N LEU A 125 4.95 10.82 7.90
CA LEU A 125 6.12 11.66 8.16
C LEU A 125 6.20 12.83 7.19
N GLU A 126 6.04 12.57 5.89
CA GLU A 126 6.05 13.60 4.84
C GLU A 126 5.01 14.69 5.11
N ARG A 127 3.77 14.29 5.42
CA ARG A 127 2.68 15.22 5.73
C ARG A 127 2.90 15.96 7.05
N THR A 128 3.47 15.29 8.05
CA THR A 128 3.79 15.92 9.34
C THR A 128 4.84 17.02 9.16
N LEU A 129 5.89 16.75 8.38
CA LEU A 129 6.93 17.73 8.06
C LEU A 129 6.37 18.88 7.23
N ALA A 130 5.55 18.59 6.22
CA ALA A 130 4.91 19.62 5.38
C ALA A 130 3.97 20.53 6.19
N THR A 131 3.24 19.99 7.17
CA THR A 131 2.33 20.78 8.04
C THR A 131 3.09 21.57 9.12
N ARG A 132 4.06 20.95 9.82
CA ARG A 132 4.69 21.55 11.01
C ARG A 132 5.96 22.35 10.73
N CYS A 133 6.71 22.00 9.68
CA CYS A 133 8.03 22.55 9.39
C CYS A 133 8.10 23.08 7.95
N SER A 134 7.10 23.86 7.53
CA SER A 134 6.94 24.28 6.13
C SER A 134 8.14 25.08 5.59
N GLU A 135 8.75 25.93 6.41
CA GLU A 135 9.89 26.78 6.00
C GLU A 135 11.19 25.96 5.77
N ASP A 136 11.47 24.99 6.64
CA ASP A 136 12.62 24.09 6.48
C ASP A 136 12.38 23.02 5.40
N TYR A 137 11.13 22.60 5.24
CA TYR A 137 10.71 21.65 4.21
C TYR A 137 10.98 22.21 2.80
N GLU A 138 10.75 23.50 2.56
CA GLU A 138 11.10 24.14 1.27
C GLU A 138 12.60 24.19 1.02
N ARG A 139 13.38 24.60 2.04
CA ARG A 139 14.83 24.76 1.90
C ARG A 139 15.53 23.43 1.59
N ARG A 140 15.04 22.33 2.17
CA ARG A 140 15.61 20.99 1.97
C ARG A 140 14.88 20.17 0.91
N GLY A 141 13.70 20.63 0.48
CA GLY A 141 12.85 20.16 -0.61
C GLY A 141 13.04 18.69 -0.98
N LYS A 142 13.77 18.47 -2.07
CA LYS A 142 13.92 17.16 -2.73
C LYS A 142 14.80 16.18 -1.95
N CYS A 143 15.77 16.67 -1.18
CA CYS A 143 16.74 15.82 -0.47
C CYS A 143 16.04 15.02 0.64
N MET A 144 15.16 15.68 1.40
CA MET A 144 14.41 15.02 2.48
C MET A 144 13.58 13.85 1.94
N GLY A 145 12.76 14.07 0.92
CA GLY A 145 11.91 13.02 0.34
C GLY A 145 12.72 11.84 -0.22
N MET A 146 13.86 12.11 -0.85
CA MET A 146 14.75 11.07 -1.36
C MET A 146 15.37 10.24 -0.22
N MET A 147 15.84 10.89 0.85
CA MET A 147 16.38 10.19 2.02
C MET A 147 15.34 9.32 2.72
N THR A 148 14.09 9.77 2.85
CA THR A 148 13.01 8.93 3.41
C THR A 148 12.74 7.71 2.54
N MET A 149 12.76 7.86 1.21
CA MET A 149 12.57 6.70 0.31
C MET A 149 13.73 5.72 0.40
N ILE A 150 14.98 6.19 0.39
CA ILE A 150 16.16 5.32 0.55
C ILE A 150 16.08 4.58 1.89
N GLY A 151 15.75 5.28 2.97
CA GLY A 151 15.56 4.68 4.29
C GLY A 151 14.48 3.59 4.28
N LEU A 152 13.34 3.82 3.64
CA LEU A 152 12.27 2.84 3.49
C LEU A 152 12.76 1.56 2.80
N TRP A 153 13.46 1.69 1.68
CA TRP A 153 13.97 0.55 0.92
C TRP A 153 15.04 -0.24 1.69
N VAL A 154 15.96 0.46 2.36
CA VAL A 154 17.01 -0.18 3.17
C VAL A 154 16.39 -0.92 4.37
N VAL A 155 15.48 -0.28 5.10
CA VAL A 155 14.79 -0.92 6.24
C VAL A 155 13.95 -2.09 5.77
N GLY A 156 13.23 -1.95 4.66
CA GLY A 156 12.47 -3.04 4.03
C GLY A 156 13.37 -4.23 3.72
N ALA A 157 14.48 -4.02 2.99
CA ALA A 157 15.42 -5.08 2.63
C ALA A 157 16.02 -5.79 3.86
N VAL A 158 16.29 -5.06 4.94
CA VAL A 158 16.76 -5.67 6.21
C VAL A 158 15.68 -6.53 6.84
N ILE A 159 14.43 -6.06 6.89
CA ILE A 159 13.30 -6.85 7.40
C ILE A 159 13.13 -8.13 6.58
N ASP A 160 13.18 -8.01 5.25
CA ASP A 160 13.03 -9.14 4.34
C ASP A 160 14.13 -10.17 4.51
N TYR A 161 15.38 -9.72 4.56
CA TYR A 161 16.50 -10.62 4.78
C TYR A 161 16.33 -11.42 6.08
N ASN A 162 15.91 -10.77 7.17
CA ASN A 162 15.69 -11.45 8.45
C ASN A 162 14.54 -12.48 8.39
N ILE A 163 13.50 -12.20 7.59
CA ILE A 163 12.34 -13.09 7.45
C ILE A 163 12.66 -14.27 6.54
N PHE A 164 13.31 -14.01 5.41
CA PHE A 164 13.51 -14.99 4.34
C PHE A 164 14.85 -15.71 4.38
N ALA A 165 15.75 -15.38 5.30
CA ALA A 165 16.96 -16.18 5.53
C ALA A 165 16.58 -17.59 6.00
N VAL A 166 16.63 -18.56 5.10
CA VAL A 166 16.34 -19.98 5.35
C VAL A 166 17.61 -20.78 5.06
N ASP A 167 17.93 -21.75 5.90
CA ASP A 167 19.21 -22.48 5.83
C ASP A 167 19.23 -23.45 4.63
N ASN A 168 18.08 -24.01 4.26
CA ASN A 168 17.97 -24.95 3.14
C ASN A 168 17.07 -24.44 1.99
N MET A 169 17.61 -23.56 1.16
CA MET A 169 16.91 -23.01 -0.01
C MET A 169 16.57 -24.05 -1.11
N PHE A 170 17.26 -25.20 -1.11
CA PHE A 170 16.98 -26.31 -2.03
C PHE A 170 16.09 -27.39 -1.40
N GLY A 171 15.56 -27.12 -0.19
CA GLY A 171 14.57 -27.95 0.45
C GLY A 171 13.34 -28.13 -0.45
N LYS A 172 12.72 -29.31 -0.37
CA LYS A 172 11.53 -29.65 -1.15
C LYS A 172 10.27 -29.46 -0.33
N LEU A 173 9.25 -28.86 -0.94
CA LEU A 173 7.95 -28.55 -0.36
C LEU A 173 6.83 -29.23 -1.15
N ALA A 174 5.83 -29.74 -0.43
CA ALA A 174 4.64 -30.36 -1.04
C ALA A 174 3.71 -29.34 -1.71
N TYR A 175 3.71 -28.09 -1.20
CA TYR A 175 2.92 -27.00 -1.74
C TYR A 175 3.69 -25.68 -1.62
N CYS A 176 3.46 -24.78 -2.57
CA CYS A 176 4.25 -23.57 -2.71
C CYS A 176 3.72 -22.40 -1.88
N ASN A 177 4.45 -22.06 -0.81
CA ASN A 177 4.15 -20.93 0.05
C ASN A 177 5.43 -20.16 0.41
N ALA A 178 5.30 -18.87 0.70
CA ALA A 178 6.40 -18.05 1.21
C ALA A 178 6.72 -18.35 2.69
N THR A 179 5.74 -18.88 3.43
CA THR A 179 5.92 -19.32 4.81
C THR A 179 6.26 -20.81 4.83
N VAL A 180 7.45 -21.13 5.32
CA VAL A 180 7.96 -22.48 5.59
C VAL A 180 8.12 -22.68 7.10
N PRO A 181 8.17 -23.93 7.61
CA PRO A 181 8.29 -24.19 9.04
C PRO A 181 9.45 -23.42 9.71
N GLU A 182 10.58 -23.30 9.01
CA GLU A 182 11.79 -22.60 9.50
C GLU A 182 11.60 -21.09 9.68
N ASN A 183 10.80 -20.43 8.83
CA ASN A 183 10.60 -18.98 8.89
C ASN A 183 9.26 -18.54 9.51
N GLN A 184 8.33 -19.48 9.77
CA GLN A 184 7.00 -19.18 10.27
C GLN A 184 7.01 -18.35 11.56
N GLY A 185 7.90 -18.67 12.50
CA GLY A 185 8.05 -17.91 13.74
C GLY A 185 8.46 -16.45 13.50
N ARG A 186 9.31 -16.20 12.50
CA ARG A 186 9.77 -14.85 12.13
C ARG A 186 8.68 -14.07 11.41
N VAL A 187 7.95 -14.71 10.49
CA VAL A 187 6.78 -14.13 9.82
C VAL A 187 5.72 -13.73 10.84
N ARG A 188 5.42 -14.61 11.80
CA ARG A 188 4.47 -14.33 12.89
C ARG A 188 4.90 -13.12 13.71
N LYS A 189 6.17 -13.08 14.15
CA LYS A 189 6.74 -11.93 14.88
C LYS A 189 6.63 -10.63 14.08
N MET A 190 6.96 -10.65 12.79
CA MET A 190 6.79 -9.48 11.91
C MET A 190 5.35 -8.98 11.92
N LEU A 191 4.37 -9.85 11.64
CA LEU A 191 2.96 -9.46 11.59
C LEU A 191 2.46 -8.88 12.93
N THR A 192 2.87 -9.49 14.05
CA THR A 192 2.54 -8.98 15.38
C THR A 192 3.20 -7.63 15.68
N CYS A 193 4.40 -7.36 15.16
CA CYS A 193 5.08 -6.06 15.29
C CYS A 193 4.50 -4.97 14.37
N LEU A 194 4.03 -5.33 13.18
CA LEU A 194 3.43 -4.38 12.23
C LEU A 194 2.08 -3.84 12.74
N LEU A 195 1.32 -4.64 13.50
CA LEU A 195 0.01 -4.25 14.01
C LEU A 195 0.04 -2.99 14.93
N PRO A 196 0.84 -2.93 16.00
CA PRO A 196 0.94 -1.73 16.82
C PRO A 196 1.54 -0.55 16.04
N LEU A 197 2.45 -0.80 15.10
CA LEU A 197 3.00 0.24 14.25
C LEU A 197 1.92 0.88 13.37
N GLU A 198 1.07 0.07 12.72
CA GLU A 198 -0.05 0.57 11.92
C GLU A 198 -1.07 1.33 12.76
N LEU A 199 -1.36 0.87 13.99
CA LEU A 199 -2.23 1.61 14.92
C LEU A 199 -1.66 3.00 15.26
N LEU A 200 -0.35 3.09 15.51
CA LEU A 200 0.33 4.37 15.78
C LEU A 200 0.29 5.30 14.56
N ILE A 201 0.51 4.76 13.36
CA ILE A 201 0.42 5.53 12.11
C ILE A 201 -1.01 6.06 11.92
N THR A 202 -2.01 5.20 12.08
CA THR A 202 -3.44 5.56 11.96
C THR A 202 -3.83 6.64 12.97
N ALA A 203 -3.38 6.51 14.22
CA ALA A 203 -3.61 7.52 15.25
C ALA A 203 -2.93 8.85 14.91
N GLY A 204 -1.72 8.80 14.36
CA GLY A 204 -1.01 9.97 13.85
C GLY A 204 -1.76 10.66 12.71
N ASP A 205 -2.35 9.89 11.80
CA ASP A 205 -3.16 10.38 10.69
C ASP A 205 -4.41 11.13 11.15
N ILE A 206 -5.12 10.54 12.12
CA ILE A 206 -6.27 11.19 12.77
C ILE A 206 -5.80 12.45 13.49
N GLY A 207 -4.71 12.39 14.24
CA GLY A 207 -4.14 13.55 14.93
C GLY A 207 -3.79 14.70 13.99
N LEU A 208 -3.15 14.39 12.85
CA LEU A 208 -2.80 15.37 11.83
C LEU A 208 -4.06 15.99 11.19
N TRP A 209 -5.11 15.19 10.95
CA TRP A 209 -6.40 15.72 10.48
C TRP A 209 -7.02 16.69 11.49
N TRP A 210 -7.01 16.37 12.78
CA TRP A 210 -7.53 17.26 13.83
C TRP A 210 -6.76 18.58 13.88
N ILE A 211 -5.43 18.53 13.81
CA ILE A 211 -4.56 19.71 13.80
C ILE A 211 -4.87 20.57 12.57
N ASN A 212 -4.86 19.97 11.37
CA ASN A 212 -5.14 20.68 10.12
C ASN A 212 -6.52 21.35 10.14
N ARG A 213 -7.54 20.70 10.71
CA ARG A 213 -8.89 21.26 10.85
C ARG A 213 -8.94 22.42 11.85
N ARG A 214 -8.19 22.32 12.96
CA ARG A 214 -8.08 23.39 13.96
C ARG A 214 -7.37 24.61 13.37
N ASP A 215 -6.23 24.40 12.73
CA ASP A 215 -5.45 25.47 12.10
C ASP A 215 -6.24 26.15 10.98
N GLN A 216 -7.04 25.39 10.20
CA GLN A 216 -7.93 25.97 9.20
C GLN A 216 -8.95 26.92 9.85
N LYS A 217 -9.65 26.49 10.92
CA LYS A 217 -10.62 27.35 11.63
C LYS A 217 -9.97 28.59 12.23
N GLN A 218 -8.76 28.46 12.77
CA GLN A 218 -8.06 29.54 13.47
C GLN A 218 -7.44 30.56 12.49
N THR A 219 -6.94 30.10 11.33
CA THR A 219 -6.36 31.00 10.31
C THR A 219 -7.44 31.83 9.59
N SER A 220 -8.64 31.29 9.39
CA SER A 220 -9.77 32.02 8.78
C SER A 220 -10.19 33.26 9.59
N CYS A 221 -9.91 33.27 10.90
CA CYS A 221 -10.40 34.30 11.80
C CYS A 221 -9.33 35.33 12.20
N PHE A 222 -8.04 34.94 12.26
CA PHE A 222 -7.00 35.77 12.90
C PHE A 222 -5.84 36.22 11.98
N ARG A 223 -5.56 35.52 10.87
CA ARG A 223 -4.28 35.71 10.12
C ARG A 223 -4.41 36.40 8.76
N ILE A 224 -5.62 36.80 8.37
CA ILE A 224 -5.89 37.50 7.10
C ILE A 224 -5.23 38.90 7.08
N TYR A 225 -4.91 39.48 8.23
CA TYR A 225 -4.56 40.90 8.33
C TYR A 225 -3.08 41.24 8.61
N THR A 226 -2.21 40.30 9.00
CA THR A 226 -0.88 40.69 9.51
C THR A 226 0.35 40.06 8.84
N ASP A 227 0.27 38.90 8.17
CA ASP A 227 1.43 38.24 7.52
C ASP A 227 1.03 37.39 6.30
N TYR A 228 0.50 38.03 5.25
CA TYR A 228 0.13 37.35 4.01
C TYR A 228 1.30 37.29 3.03
N SER A 229 1.96 36.13 2.93
CA SER A 229 2.96 35.84 1.89
C SER A 229 2.40 34.88 0.83
N LEU A 230 2.63 35.17 -0.45
CA LEU A 230 2.17 34.38 -1.61
C LEU A 230 2.69 32.92 -1.57
N SER A 231 3.92 32.71 -1.12
CA SER A 231 4.51 31.37 -0.97
C SER A 231 3.75 30.54 0.07
N LYS A 232 3.48 31.08 1.26
CA LYS A 232 2.71 30.39 2.32
C LYS A 232 1.27 30.10 1.90
N SER A 233 0.62 30.96 1.12
CA SER A 233 -0.74 30.70 0.64
C SER A 233 -0.78 29.58 -0.41
N PHE A 234 0.21 29.53 -1.31
CA PHE A 234 0.38 28.45 -2.28
C PHE A 234 0.65 27.11 -1.58
N GLN A 235 1.59 27.06 -0.64
CA GLN A 235 1.90 25.86 0.16
C GLN A 235 0.68 25.33 0.92
N LYS A 236 -0.09 26.22 1.55
CA LYS A 236 -1.27 25.82 2.32
C LYS A 236 -2.35 25.22 1.41
N SER A 237 -2.49 25.76 0.19
CA SER A 237 -3.37 25.21 -0.83
C SER A 237 -2.92 23.80 -1.28
N GLU A 238 -1.62 23.62 -1.50
CA GLU A 238 -1.03 22.35 -1.92
C GLU A 238 -1.11 21.26 -0.83
N ASN A 239 -0.80 21.61 0.43
CA ASN A 239 -0.93 20.75 1.60
C ASN A 239 -2.40 20.39 1.89
N TYR A 240 -3.33 21.30 1.63
CA TYR A 240 -4.76 21.02 1.74
C TYR A 240 -5.24 20.05 0.66
N LEU A 241 -4.79 20.22 -0.59
CA LEU A 241 -5.14 19.34 -1.70
C LEU A 241 -4.62 17.91 -1.47
N THR A 242 -3.36 17.78 -1.06
CA THR A 242 -2.75 16.49 -0.71
C THR A 242 -3.46 15.85 0.48
N SER A 243 -3.73 16.59 1.55
CA SER A 243 -4.46 16.07 2.72
C SER A 243 -5.86 15.57 2.35
N ARG A 244 -6.59 16.29 1.49
CA ARG A 244 -7.94 15.92 1.03
C ARG A 244 -7.95 14.66 0.15
N LEU A 245 -6.86 14.40 -0.57
CA LEU A 245 -6.69 13.20 -1.39
C LEU A 245 -6.26 12.00 -0.53
N VAL A 246 -5.25 12.16 0.32
CA VAL A 246 -4.57 11.05 1.02
C VAL A 246 -5.36 10.53 2.20
N LEU A 247 -5.95 11.42 3.01
CA LEU A 247 -6.61 11.03 4.25
C LEU A 247 -7.70 9.96 4.06
N PRO A 248 -8.68 10.10 3.13
CA PRO A 248 -9.70 9.06 2.97
C PRO A 248 -9.11 7.72 2.52
N ILE A 249 -8.03 7.75 1.73
CA ILE A 249 -7.36 6.54 1.25
C ILE A 249 -6.60 5.87 2.40
N SER A 250 -5.83 6.65 3.17
CA SER A 250 -5.08 6.18 4.35
C SER A 250 -6.02 5.55 5.39
N LEU A 251 -7.16 6.19 5.70
CA LEU A 251 -8.12 5.64 6.65
C LEU A 251 -8.75 4.32 6.20
N ILE A 252 -9.10 4.20 4.91
CA ILE A 252 -9.62 2.94 4.34
C ILE A 252 -8.53 1.87 4.34
N HIS A 253 -7.31 2.23 3.91
CA HIS A 253 -6.16 1.33 3.93
C HIS A 253 -5.95 0.78 5.34
N SER A 254 -5.80 1.63 6.34
CA SER A 254 -5.59 1.19 7.72
C SER A 254 -6.74 0.36 8.27
N ALA A 255 -8.00 0.68 7.95
CA ALA A 255 -9.13 -0.13 8.39
C ALA A 255 -9.04 -1.57 7.88
N PHE A 256 -8.84 -1.77 6.57
CA PHE A 256 -8.68 -3.11 5.99
C PHE A 256 -7.38 -3.78 6.43
N TYR A 257 -6.30 -3.02 6.53
CA TYR A 257 -4.97 -3.55 6.86
C TYR A 257 -4.89 -4.00 8.33
N LEU A 258 -5.52 -3.29 9.26
CA LEU A 258 -5.65 -3.73 10.65
C LEU A 258 -6.48 -5.01 10.78
N VAL A 259 -7.58 -5.13 10.03
CA VAL A 259 -8.37 -6.38 9.97
C VAL A 259 -7.51 -7.51 9.41
N TYR A 260 -6.78 -7.28 8.32
CA TYR A 260 -5.85 -8.24 7.74
C TYR A 260 -4.79 -8.70 8.75
N LEU A 261 -4.06 -7.78 9.37
CA LEU A 261 -3.00 -8.10 10.34
C LEU A 261 -3.56 -8.88 11.54
N THR A 262 -4.72 -8.47 12.06
CA THR A 262 -5.37 -9.13 13.19
C THR A 262 -5.78 -10.55 12.85
N LEU A 263 -6.47 -10.75 11.73
CA LEU A 263 -6.88 -12.07 11.26
C LEU A 263 -5.66 -12.95 10.96
N SER A 264 -4.67 -12.42 10.26
CA SER A 264 -3.45 -13.14 9.87
C SER A 264 -2.61 -13.58 11.08
N SER A 265 -2.44 -12.69 12.06
CA SER A 265 -1.72 -12.97 13.32
C SER A 265 -2.49 -13.93 14.22
N SER A 266 -3.80 -13.76 14.36
CA SER A 266 -4.64 -14.65 15.19
C SER A 266 -4.71 -16.04 14.58
N PHE A 267 -4.91 -16.14 13.27
CA PHE A 267 -4.98 -17.43 12.56
C PHE A 267 -3.67 -18.21 12.69
N ARG A 268 -2.52 -17.55 12.48
CA ARG A 268 -1.18 -18.17 12.67
C ARG A 268 -0.85 -18.49 14.13
N SER A 269 -1.57 -17.92 15.08
CA SER A 269 -1.40 -18.19 16.50
C SER A 269 -2.25 -19.37 16.96
N ALA A 270 -3.47 -19.50 16.42
CA ALA A 270 -4.43 -20.54 16.77
C ALA A 270 -4.20 -21.83 15.97
N TYR A 271 -3.82 -21.72 14.70
CA TYR A 271 -3.58 -22.84 13.80
C TYR A 271 -2.11 -22.85 13.39
N GLY A 272 -1.38 -23.86 13.83
CA GLY A 272 -0.01 -24.13 13.38
C GLY A 272 -0.02 -24.83 12.02
N TYR A 273 1.10 -24.75 11.30
CA TYR A 273 1.29 -25.56 10.08
C TYR A 273 1.24 -27.06 10.40
N ASP A 274 1.69 -27.43 11.61
CA ASP A 274 1.84 -28.84 12.04
C ASP A 274 0.51 -29.56 12.33
N SER A 275 -0.60 -28.84 12.56
CA SER A 275 -1.88 -29.46 12.92
C SER A 275 -2.71 -29.88 11.71
N ASP A 276 -2.91 -28.97 10.76
CA ASP A 276 -3.58 -29.25 9.47
C ASP A 276 -3.03 -28.28 8.42
N PRO A 277 -2.00 -28.68 7.66
CA PRO A 277 -1.32 -27.80 6.73
C PRO A 277 -2.19 -27.48 5.51
N LYS A 278 -3.27 -28.23 5.23
CA LYS A 278 -4.20 -27.94 4.11
C LYS A 278 -5.18 -26.83 4.50
N ALA A 279 -5.84 -27.00 5.65
CA ALA A 279 -6.74 -25.96 6.17
C ALA A 279 -6.00 -24.66 6.47
N PHE A 280 -4.76 -24.75 6.96
CA PHE A 280 -3.90 -23.60 7.19
C PHE A 280 -3.63 -22.79 5.91
N MET A 281 -3.30 -23.46 4.80
CA MET A 281 -3.05 -22.78 3.53
C MET A 281 -4.30 -22.07 2.99
N VAL A 282 -5.45 -22.75 3.01
CA VAL A 282 -6.72 -22.14 2.60
C VAL A 282 -7.07 -20.93 3.47
N GLY A 283 -6.90 -21.04 4.79
CA GLY A 283 -7.16 -19.93 5.70
C GLY A 283 -6.27 -18.72 5.42
N ILE A 284 -4.97 -18.93 5.19
CA ILE A 284 -4.06 -17.84 4.81
C ILE A 284 -4.48 -17.17 3.50
N MET A 285 -4.86 -17.96 2.50
CA MET A 285 -5.29 -17.43 1.21
C MET A 285 -6.55 -16.57 1.34
N LEU A 286 -7.54 -17.04 2.12
CA LEU A 286 -8.76 -16.27 2.39
C LEU A 286 -8.45 -14.96 3.12
N VAL A 287 -7.54 -15.00 4.10
CA VAL A 287 -7.08 -13.79 4.81
C VAL A 287 -6.36 -12.83 3.86
N ASN A 288 -5.51 -13.34 2.95
CA ASN A 288 -4.89 -12.50 1.91
C ASN A 288 -5.94 -11.90 0.96
N GLY A 289 -7.07 -12.57 0.72
CA GLY A 289 -8.21 -12.01 0.00
C GLY A 289 -8.75 -10.71 0.64
N VAL A 290 -8.74 -10.60 1.97
CA VAL A 290 -9.12 -9.35 2.68
C VAL A 290 -8.19 -8.20 2.30
N LEU A 291 -6.89 -8.47 2.21
CA LEU A 291 -5.90 -7.48 1.79
C LEU A 291 -6.12 -7.02 0.34
N THR A 292 -6.38 -7.96 -0.57
CA THR A 292 -6.69 -7.65 -1.98
C THR A 292 -7.96 -6.81 -2.11
N ILE A 293 -9.01 -7.12 -1.36
CA ILE A 293 -10.23 -6.31 -1.32
C ILE A 293 -9.92 -4.91 -0.78
N GLY A 294 -9.12 -4.79 0.28
CA GLY A 294 -8.66 -3.51 0.82
C GLY A 294 -7.88 -2.67 -0.19
N ILE A 295 -6.98 -3.28 -0.96
CA ILE A 295 -6.25 -2.59 -2.04
C ILE A 295 -7.21 -2.11 -3.13
N THR A 296 -8.16 -2.96 -3.52
CA THR A 296 -9.16 -2.64 -4.55
C THR A 296 -10.03 -1.45 -4.13
N THR A 297 -10.51 -1.44 -2.88
CA THR A 297 -11.31 -0.33 -2.34
C THR A 297 -10.49 0.96 -2.28
N CYS A 298 -9.21 0.90 -1.89
CA CYS A 298 -8.31 2.05 -1.90
C CYS A 298 -8.14 2.65 -3.30
N ILE A 299 -7.97 1.82 -4.34
CA ILE A 299 -7.85 2.29 -5.73
C ILE A 299 -9.14 2.98 -6.20
N ILE A 300 -10.30 2.39 -5.87
CA ILE A 300 -11.62 2.97 -6.19
C ILE A 300 -11.79 4.32 -5.49
N THR A 301 -11.47 4.40 -4.20
CA THR A 301 -11.53 5.67 -3.44
C THR A 301 -10.58 6.70 -4.00
N TYR A 302 -9.35 6.33 -4.37
CA TYR A 302 -8.40 7.24 -5.02
C TYR A 302 -8.97 7.83 -6.32
N LEU A 303 -9.51 6.99 -7.19
CA LEU A 303 -10.14 7.43 -8.44
C LEU A 303 -11.34 8.34 -8.20
N TRP A 304 -12.19 8.00 -7.21
CA TRP A 304 -13.33 8.80 -6.83
C TRP A 304 -12.91 10.17 -6.26
N CYS A 305 -11.93 10.21 -5.36
CA CYS A 305 -11.39 11.44 -4.79
C CYS A 305 -10.83 12.36 -5.86
N ILE A 306 -10.06 11.82 -6.82
CA ILE A 306 -9.53 12.62 -7.93
C ILE A 306 -10.67 13.19 -8.78
N ARG A 307 -11.63 12.37 -9.21
CA ARG A 307 -12.77 12.84 -10.01
C ARG A 307 -13.56 13.92 -9.28
N LYS A 308 -13.82 13.73 -7.98
CA LYS A 308 -14.51 14.72 -7.15
C LYS A 308 -13.75 16.05 -7.10
N MET A 309 -12.44 16.01 -6.87
CA MET A 309 -11.63 17.24 -6.83
C MET A 309 -11.56 17.95 -8.19
N GLU A 310 -11.56 17.20 -9.28
CA GLU A 310 -11.59 17.77 -10.63
C GLU A 310 -12.92 18.47 -10.93
N ASN A 311 -14.04 17.84 -10.56
CA ASN A 311 -15.36 18.44 -10.67
C ASN A 311 -15.49 19.70 -9.80
N ASP A 312 -15.04 19.65 -8.54
CA ASP A 312 -15.02 20.82 -7.64
C ASP A 312 -14.17 21.97 -8.21
N ARG A 313 -13.09 21.64 -8.92
CA ARG A 313 -12.25 22.64 -9.58
C ARG A 313 -12.97 23.25 -10.78
N ARG A 314 -13.56 22.45 -11.66
CA ARG A 314 -14.32 22.92 -12.83
C ARG A 314 -15.49 23.82 -12.41
N LEU A 315 -16.22 23.43 -11.36
CA LEU A 315 -17.30 24.24 -10.79
C LEU A 315 -16.80 25.61 -10.30
N ARG A 316 -15.66 25.66 -9.60
CA ARG A 316 -15.06 26.94 -9.17
C ARG A 316 -14.62 27.82 -10.34
N GLU A 317 -14.06 27.22 -11.40
CA GLU A 317 -13.68 27.95 -12.62
C GLU A 317 -14.92 28.54 -13.33
N LEU A 318 -16.04 27.81 -13.35
CA LEU A 318 -17.32 28.27 -13.90
C LEU A 318 -17.98 29.35 -13.03
N GLU A 319 -18.04 29.16 -11.71
CA GLU A 319 -18.70 30.10 -10.78
C GLU A 319 -17.96 31.44 -10.67
N HIS A 320 -16.63 31.42 -10.66
CA HIS A 320 -15.87 32.65 -10.42
C HIS A 320 -15.52 33.38 -11.72
N GLY A 321 -15.52 32.71 -12.88
CA GLY A 321 -15.11 33.31 -14.14
C GLY A 321 -13.63 33.76 -14.12
N SER A 322 -12.87 33.43 -15.16
CA SER A 322 -11.44 33.80 -15.26
C SER A 322 -11.16 35.28 -14.89
N LYS A 323 -12.05 36.21 -15.30
CA LYS A 323 -11.93 37.64 -14.99
C LYS A 323 -11.97 37.99 -13.49
N LYS A 324 -12.89 37.43 -12.70
CA LYS A 324 -13.08 37.84 -11.30
C LYS A 324 -11.97 37.31 -10.40
N ASN A 325 -11.47 36.09 -10.67
CA ASN A 325 -10.31 35.55 -9.97
C ASN A 325 -9.03 36.35 -10.29
N THR A 326 -8.88 36.78 -11.54
CA THR A 326 -7.74 37.62 -11.95
C THR A 326 -7.82 39.01 -11.31
N GLU A 327 -9.01 39.60 -11.21
CA GLU A 327 -9.23 40.86 -10.49
C GLU A 327 -8.92 40.74 -9.00
N ILE A 328 -9.40 39.67 -8.32
CA ILE A 328 -9.09 39.42 -6.91
C ILE A 328 -7.58 39.23 -6.71
N TYR A 329 -6.92 38.52 -7.63
CA TYR A 329 -5.47 38.30 -7.60
C TYR A 329 -4.69 39.62 -7.75
N PHE A 330 -5.05 40.45 -8.73
CA PHE A 330 -4.42 41.77 -8.90
C PHE A 330 -4.74 42.74 -7.76
N LYS A 331 -5.92 42.63 -7.14
CA LYS A 331 -6.27 43.42 -5.95
C LYS A 331 -5.40 43.04 -4.76
N MET A 332 -5.15 41.75 -4.54
CA MET A 332 -4.25 41.26 -3.49
C MET A 332 -2.79 41.67 -3.77
N LEU A 333 -2.32 41.55 -5.01
CA LEU A 333 -0.97 41.96 -5.39
C LEU A 333 -0.76 43.46 -5.16
N ASN A 334 -1.71 44.30 -5.57
CA ASN A 334 -1.63 45.75 -5.36
C ASN A 334 -1.69 46.14 -3.88
N SER A 335 -2.35 45.34 -3.04
CA SER A 335 -2.34 45.56 -1.58
C SER A 335 -1.03 45.15 -0.91
N GLN A 336 -0.14 44.42 -1.59
CA GLN A 336 1.18 44.04 -1.08
C GLN A 336 2.29 45.00 -1.53
N ILE A 337 2.05 45.80 -2.57
CA ILE A 337 3.02 46.78 -3.11
C ILE A 337 2.92 48.14 -2.40
N LYS A 338 1.75 48.44 -1.81
CA LYS A 338 1.57 49.55 -0.87
C LYS A 338 1.95 49.12 0.53
#